data_AF-A0A7J8YVY2-F1
#
_entry.id   AF-A0A7J8YVY2-F1
#
_cell.length_a   1.000
_cell.length_b   1.000
_cell.length_c   1.000
_cell.angle_alpha   90.00
_cell.angle_beta   90.00
_cell.angle_gamma   90.00
#
_symmetry.space_group_name_H-M   'P 1'
#
loop_
_entity.id
_entity.type
_entity.pdbx_description
1 polymer ?
#
loop_
_entity_poly.entity_id
_entity_poly.type
_entity_poly.pdbx_seq_one_letter_code
_entity_poly.pdbx_strand_id
1 'polypeptide(L)'
;NLARRLVLGKGHTLHDVQKHDNRKKLNKFKESAWKCVYFFSSELLSIYVAYGEPWLTNSKYFWEGPGKQAYNLLVFYVRLKLKAYYTYAGGFYTYALFALIFWETRRSDFLVTMVHHIATIILIVLSYVCRFARVGIVTLALHEGSDVFLETAKMSKYSGLEWLASVAFVLFALSWTILRVSLFPFWIIRSTT
;
A
#
# COMPACT_ATOMS: atom_id res chain seq x y z
N ASN A 1 25.82 -48.17 -19.97
CA ASN A 1 26.18 -46.84 -19.42
C ASN A 1 25.30 -45.66 -19.86
N LEU A 2 24.19 -45.88 -20.59
CA LEU A 2 23.26 -44.83 -21.02
C LEU A 2 22.20 -44.47 -19.94
N ALA A 3 21.65 -45.49 -19.27
CA ALA A 3 20.62 -45.34 -18.24
C ALA A 3 21.07 -44.49 -17.05
N ARG A 4 22.33 -44.67 -16.60
CA ARG A 4 22.92 -43.90 -15.49
C ARG A 4 23.04 -42.40 -15.83
N ARG A 5 23.36 -42.06 -17.08
CA ARG A 5 23.45 -40.67 -17.55
C ARG A 5 22.06 -40.01 -17.66
N LEU A 6 21.04 -40.75 -18.11
CA LEU A 6 19.66 -40.24 -18.20
C LEU A 6 19.06 -39.97 -16.81
N VAL A 7 19.26 -40.88 -15.86
CA VAL A 7 18.73 -40.72 -14.50
C VAL A 7 19.45 -39.61 -13.73
N LEU A 8 20.79 -39.56 -13.78
CA LEU A 8 21.56 -38.49 -13.13
C LEU A 8 21.31 -37.12 -13.78
N GLY A 9 21.22 -37.05 -15.12
CA GLY A 9 20.91 -35.82 -15.83
C GLY A 9 19.51 -35.28 -15.51
N LYS A 10 18.52 -36.16 -15.36
CA LYS A 10 17.16 -35.81 -14.93
C LYS A 10 17.13 -35.37 -13.46
N GLY A 11 17.91 -36.02 -12.58
CA GLY A 11 18.05 -35.61 -11.19
C GLY A 11 18.67 -34.22 -11.03
N HIS A 12 19.72 -33.91 -11.79
CA HIS A 12 20.35 -32.59 -11.79
C HIS A 12 19.40 -31.51 -12.32
N THR A 13 18.70 -31.76 -13.43
CA THR A 13 17.73 -30.80 -13.98
C THR A 13 16.55 -30.56 -13.04
N LEU A 14 16.00 -31.59 -12.39
CA LEU A 14 14.94 -31.43 -11.39
C LEU A 14 15.43 -30.62 -10.16
N HIS A 15 16.65 -30.89 -9.69
CA HIS A 15 17.24 -30.15 -8.58
C HIS A 15 17.48 -28.67 -8.94
N ASP A 16 17.95 -28.37 -10.15
CA ASP A 16 18.17 -27.00 -10.63
C ASP A 16 16.85 -26.24 -10.82
N VAL A 17 15.81 -26.90 -11.35
CA VAL A 17 14.45 -26.35 -11.46
C VAL A 17 13.90 -26.03 -10.06
N GLN A 18 14.02 -26.96 -9.11
CA GLN A 18 13.57 -26.76 -7.73
C GLN A 18 14.31 -25.60 -7.05
N LYS A 19 15.63 -25.52 -7.24
CA LYS A 19 16.46 -24.43 -6.70
C LYS A 19 16.05 -23.08 -7.29
N HIS A 20 15.79 -23.03 -8.59
CA HIS A 20 15.34 -21.82 -9.27
C HIS A 20 13.95 -21.38 -8.81
N ASP A 21 13.01 -22.30 -8.61
CA ASP A 21 11.67 -22.00 -8.10
C ASP A 21 11.67 -21.52 -6.66
N ASN A 22 12.52 -22.11 -5.81
CA ASN A 22 12.71 -21.64 -4.44
C ASN A 22 13.30 -20.22 -4.39
N ARG A 23 14.25 -19.90 -5.29
CA ARG A 23 14.82 -18.55 -5.41
C ARG A 23 13.76 -17.53 -5.85
N LYS A 24 12.89 -17.89 -6.80
CA LYS A 24 11.75 -17.05 -7.21
C LYS A 24 10.76 -16.82 -6.07
N LYS A 25 10.40 -17.86 -5.30
CA LYS A 25 9.52 -17.73 -4.12
C LYS A 25 10.14 -16.80 -3.07
N LEU A 26 11.43 -16.93 -2.81
CA LEU A 26 12.14 -16.07 -1.87
C LEU A 26 12.15 -14.60 -2.31
N ASN A 27 12.38 -14.32 -3.59
CA ASN A 27 12.35 -12.94 -4.10
C ASN A 27 10.94 -12.33 -3.94
N LYS A 28 9.89 -13.07 -4.28
CA LYS A 28 8.50 -12.64 -4.08
C LYS A 28 8.16 -12.40 -2.61
N PHE A 29 8.67 -13.26 -1.72
CA PHE A 29 8.52 -13.06 -0.27
C PHE A 29 9.20 -11.77 0.19
N LYS A 30 10.43 -11.50 -0.28
CA LYS A 30 11.16 -10.26 0.04
C LYS A 30 10.43 -9.01 -0.47
N GLU A 31 9.91 -9.06 -1.70
CA GLU A 31 9.10 -7.98 -2.27
C GLU A 31 7.84 -7.72 -1.44
N SER A 32 7.10 -8.76 -1.08
CA SER A 32 5.92 -8.63 -0.22
C SER A 32 6.27 -8.17 1.20
N ALA A 33 7.38 -8.62 1.78
CA ALA A 33 7.83 -8.17 3.09
C ALA A 33 8.19 -6.68 3.09
N TRP A 34 8.88 -6.21 2.06
CA TRP A 34 9.18 -4.79 1.90
C TRP A 34 7.90 -3.95 1.78
N LYS A 35 6.95 -4.39 0.93
CA LYS A 35 5.64 -3.73 0.77
C LYS A 35 4.86 -3.72 2.10
N CYS A 36 4.87 -4.83 2.84
CA CYS A 36 4.22 -4.94 4.15
C CYS A 36 4.78 -3.95 5.18
N VAL A 37 6.12 -3.86 5.29
CA VAL A 37 6.77 -2.92 6.22
C VAL A 37 6.39 -1.48 5.87
N TYR A 38 6.42 -1.14 4.57
CA TYR A 38 6.01 0.17 4.11
C TYR A 38 4.55 0.48 4.49
N PHE A 39 3.59 -0.37 4.11
CA PHE A 39 2.17 -0.13 4.38
C PHE A 39 1.90 -0.02 5.88
N PHE A 40 2.54 -0.85 6.70
CA PHE A 40 2.42 -0.78 8.15
C PHE A 40 2.97 0.55 8.69
N SER A 41 4.14 0.98 8.24
CA SER A 41 4.70 2.29 8.64
C SER A 41 3.88 3.47 8.13
N SER A 42 3.30 3.37 6.93
CA SER A 42 2.41 4.37 6.36
C SER A 42 1.13 4.51 7.19
N GLU A 43 0.57 3.39 7.66
CA GLU A 43 -0.62 3.38 8.51
C GLU A 43 -0.34 3.96 9.90
N LEU A 44 0.80 3.62 10.51
CA LEU A 44 1.20 4.26 11.77
C LEU A 44 1.41 5.77 11.60
N LEU A 45 2.01 6.19 10.49
CA LEU A 45 2.22 7.61 10.20
C LEU A 45 0.89 8.33 9.92
N SER A 46 -0.04 7.69 9.22
CA SER A 46 -1.36 8.26 8.92
C SER A 46 -2.16 8.48 10.21
N ILE A 47 -2.17 7.49 11.11
CA ILE A 47 -2.79 7.59 12.43
C ILE A 47 -2.10 8.68 13.25
N TYR A 48 -0.77 8.76 13.26
CA TYR A 48 -0.04 9.81 13.99
C TYR A 48 -0.34 11.23 13.46
N VAL A 49 -0.48 11.38 12.14
CA VAL A 49 -0.82 12.67 11.52
C VAL A 49 -2.27 13.05 11.82
N ALA A 50 -3.17 12.07 11.88
CA ALA A 50 -4.58 12.30 12.16
C ALA A 50 -4.87 12.45 13.67
N TYR A 51 -4.08 11.85 14.54
CA TYR A 51 -4.33 11.82 15.99
C TYR A 51 -4.29 13.22 16.61
N GLY A 52 -5.36 13.57 17.33
CA GLY A 52 -5.50 14.85 18.03
C GLY A 52 -6.00 16.00 17.17
N GLU A 53 -6.39 15.74 15.91
CA GLU A 53 -6.81 16.79 15.00
C GLU A 53 -8.35 16.97 14.94
N PRO A 54 -8.87 18.20 15.06
CA PRO A 54 -10.32 18.46 15.08
C PRO A 54 -11.02 18.22 13.73
N TRP A 55 -10.26 18.09 12.64
CA TRP A 55 -10.79 17.72 11.33
C TRP A 55 -11.08 16.22 11.19
N LEU A 56 -10.60 15.36 12.10
CA LEU A 56 -11.11 13.99 12.17
C LEU A 56 -12.55 13.98 12.65
N THR A 57 -12.89 14.69 13.72
CA THR A 57 -14.20 14.60 14.37
C THR A 57 -15.28 15.45 13.72
N ASN A 58 -14.91 16.51 13.00
CA ASN A 58 -15.86 17.41 12.34
C ASN A 58 -15.67 17.41 10.81
N SER A 59 -16.61 16.75 10.13
CA SER A 59 -16.75 16.69 8.66
C SER A 59 -16.82 18.06 7.99
N LYS A 60 -17.19 19.12 8.72
CA LYS A 60 -17.24 20.50 8.21
C LYS A 60 -15.85 21.07 7.86
N TYR A 61 -14.79 20.64 8.56
CA TYR A 61 -13.41 21.11 8.32
C TYR A 61 -12.60 20.24 7.35
N PHE A 62 -13.21 19.16 6.82
CA PHE A 62 -12.59 18.25 5.86
C PHE A 62 -12.30 18.94 4.52
N TRP A 63 -13.26 19.76 4.07
CA TRP A 63 -13.26 20.41 2.75
C TRP A 63 -12.84 21.88 2.79
N GLU A 64 -12.81 22.48 3.98
CA GLU A 64 -12.29 23.84 4.16
C GLU A 64 -10.77 23.84 3.94
N GLY A 65 -10.36 24.28 2.75
CA GLY A 65 -8.97 24.67 2.51
C GLY A 65 -8.54 25.72 3.54
N PRO A 66 -7.25 25.87 3.87
CA PRO A 66 -6.83 26.76 4.94
C PRO A 66 -6.99 28.23 4.50
N GLY A 67 -8.20 28.76 4.58
CA GLY A 67 -8.56 30.14 4.26
C GLY A 67 -8.39 31.01 5.49
N LYS A 68 -7.67 32.13 5.35
CA LYS A 68 -7.47 33.25 6.30
C LYS A 68 -7.22 32.92 7.79
N GLN A 69 -7.01 31.66 8.18
CA GLN A 69 -6.59 31.28 9.53
C GLN A 69 -5.09 31.57 9.67
N ALA A 70 -4.85 32.82 10.05
CA ALA A 70 -3.64 33.39 10.63
C ALA A 70 -2.64 32.37 11.19
N TYR A 71 -1.38 32.50 10.73
CA TYR A 71 -0.07 32.41 11.43
C TYR A 71 0.07 31.75 12.82
N ASN A 72 -0.80 30.82 13.19
CA ASN A 72 -0.73 30.09 14.45
C ASN A 72 0.20 28.88 14.29
N LEU A 73 1.08 28.67 15.27
CA LEU A 73 2.01 27.53 15.35
C LEU A 73 1.31 26.19 15.06
N LEU A 74 0.09 26.00 15.59
CA LEU A 74 -0.72 24.80 15.35
C LEU A 74 -0.95 24.52 13.85
N VAL A 75 -1.35 25.53 13.07
CA VAL A 75 -1.61 25.38 11.62
C VAL A 75 -0.32 25.08 10.86
N PHE A 76 0.80 25.65 11.30
CA PHE A 76 2.11 25.36 10.73
C PHE A 76 2.54 23.90 10.98
N TYR A 77 2.37 23.39 12.22
CA TYR A 77 2.65 21.99 12.55
C TYR A 77 1.77 21.02 11.74
N VAL A 78 0.47 21.31 11.59
CA VAL A 78 -0.43 20.49 10.76
C VAL A 78 0.04 20.47 9.31
N ARG A 79 0.38 21.62 8.73
CA ARG A 79 0.90 21.67 7.35
C ARG A 79 2.20 20.90 7.17
N LEU A 80 3.10 20.94 8.15
CA LEU A 80 4.34 20.16 8.10
C LEU A 80 4.07 18.65 8.16
N LYS A 81 3.19 18.20 9.07
CA LYS A 81 2.76 16.80 9.16
C LYS A 81 2.15 16.32 7.83
N LEU A 82 1.22 17.09 7.27
CA LEU A 82 0.59 16.79 5.98
C LEU A 82 1.65 16.71 4.86
N LYS A 83 2.53 17.71 4.77
CA LYS A 83 3.57 17.74 3.74
C LYS A 83 4.53 16.56 3.86
N ALA A 84 4.95 16.21 5.07
CA ALA A 84 5.82 15.06 5.33
C ALA A 84 5.16 13.75 4.88
N TYR A 85 3.89 13.54 5.20
CA TYR A 85 3.15 12.35 4.76
C TYR A 85 3.01 12.30 3.23
N TYR A 86 2.68 13.42 2.58
CA TYR A 86 2.58 13.49 1.12
C TYR A 86 3.91 13.21 0.42
N THR A 87 5.03 13.76 0.93
CA THR A 87 6.36 13.47 0.39
C THR A 87 6.74 12.00 0.60
N TYR A 88 6.39 11.42 1.75
CA TYR A 88 6.61 10.01 2.04
C TYR A 88 5.81 9.10 1.10
N ALA A 89 4.49 9.30 1.02
CA ALA A 89 3.60 8.51 0.16
C ALA A 89 3.95 8.68 -1.33
N GLY A 90 4.12 9.93 -1.78
CA GLY A 90 4.49 10.23 -3.17
C GLY A 90 5.87 9.65 -3.54
N GLY A 91 6.83 9.69 -2.62
CA GLY A 91 8.14 9.07 -2.79
C GLY A 91 8.03 7.55 -2.98
N PHE A 92 7.21 6.88 -2.17
CA PHE A 92 6.99 5.45 -2.32
C PHE A 92 6.29 5.10 -3.63
N TYR A 93 5.19 5.76 -4.02
CA TYR A 93 4.52 5.41 -5.28
C TYR A 93 5.40 5.68 -6.50
N THR A 94 6.24 6.72 -6.45
CA THR A 94 7.25 6.99 -7.48
C THR A 94 8.29 5.87 -7.52
N TYR A 95 8.86 5.51 -6.35
CA TYR A 95 9.78 4.38 -6.24
C TYR A 95 9.15 3.08 -6.75
N ALA A 96 7.91 2.78 -6.35
CA ALA A 96 7.18 1.58 -6.74
C ALA A 96 6.92 1.56 -8.25
N LEU A 97 6.64 2.70 -8.89
CA LEU A 97 6.54 2.82 -10.33
C LEU A 97 7.87 2.47 -11.03
N PHE A 98 8.99 3.01 -10.54
CA PHE A 98 10.33 2.68 -11.06
C PHE A 98 10.68 1.20 -10.84
N ALA A 99 10.41 0.67 -9.64
CA ALA A 99 10.63 -0.73 -9.32
C ALA A 99 9.78 -1.64 -10.21
N LEU A 100 8.53 -1.26 -10.50
CA LEU A 100 7.65 -2.00 -11.41
C LEU A 100 8.27 -2.07 -12.82
N ILE A 101 8.74 -0.94 -13.35
CA ILE A 101 9.28 -0.83 -14.71
C ILE A 101 10.61 -1.61 -14.87
N PHE A 102 11.50 -1.50 -13.89
CA PHE A 102 12.88 -1.98 -14.04
C PHE A 102 13.20 -3.30 -13.31
N TRP A 103 12.50 -3.60 -12.21
CA TRP A 103 12.91 -4.66 -11.28
C TRP A 103 11.87 -5.77 -11.12
N GLU A 104 10.57 -5.43 -11.16
CA GLU A 104 9.49 -6.40 -10.95
C GLU A 104 9.29 -7.27 -12.20
N THR A 105 9.11 -8.57 -11.99
CA THR A 105 8.91 -9.51 -13.09
C THR A 105 7.57 -9.23 -13.75
N ARG A 106 7.57 -8.92 -15.05
CA ARG A 106 6.36 -8.61 -15.83
C ARG A 106 5.33 -9.73 -15.72
N ARG A 107 4.26 -9.50 -14.95
CA ARG A 107 3.12 -10.40 -14.76
C ARG A 107 1.89 -9.83 -15.50
N SER A 108 0.85 -10.63 -15.70
CA SER A 108 -0.38 -10.24 -16.42
C SER A 108 -1.13 -9.06 -15.79
N ASP A 109 -0.95 -8.82 -14.50
CA ASP A 109 -1.47 -7.69 -13.70
C ASP A 109 -0.57 -6.44 -13.74
N PHE A 110 0.52 -6.46 -14.53
CA PHE A 110 1.48 -5.36 -14.63
C PHE A 110 0.83 -4.04 -15.09
N LEU A 111 0.06 -4.07 -16.18
CA LEU A 111 -0.56 -2.84 -16.71
C LEU A 111 -1.58 -2.25 -15.74
N VAL A 112 -2.38 -3.09 -15.10
CA VAL A 112 -3.39 -2.66 -14.12
C VAL A 112 -2.69 -1.98 -12.94
N THR A 113 -1.62 -2.61 -12.42
CA THR A 113 -0.85 -2.06 -11.31
C THR A 113 -0.13 -0.77 -11.70
N MET A 114 0.41 -0.68 -12.92
CA MET A 114 1.07 0.51 -13.44
C MET A 114 0.11 1.69 -13.58
N VAL A 115 -1.05 1.48 -14.21
CA VAL A 115 -2.09 2.51 -14.35
C VAL A 115 -2.57 2.96 -12.97
N HIS A 116 -2.73 2.02 -12.02
CA HIS A 116 -3.07 2.35 -10.64
C HIS A 116 -2.04 3.27 -9.99
N HIS A 117 -0.74 2.96 -10.07
CA HIS A 117 0.32 3.80 -9.49
C HIS A 117 0.34 5.20 -10.12
N ILE A 118 0.20 5.29 -11.45
CA ILE A 118 0.12 6.57 -12.15
C ILE A 118 -1.11 7.37 -11.70
N ALA A 119 -2.28 6.73 -11.62
CA ALA A 119 -3.50 7.36 -11.14
C ALA A 119 -3.35 7.87 -9.70
N THR A 120 -2.76 7.08 -8.80
CA THR A 120 -2.52 7.49 -7.42
C THR A 120 -1.54 8.67 -7.33
N ILE A 121 -0.46 8.68 -8.11
CA ILE A 121 0.45 9.84 -8.19
C ILE A 121 -0.29 11.09 -8.68
N ILE A 122 -1.12 10.97 -9.71
CA ILE A 122 -1.94 12.08 -10.22
C ILE A 122 -2.91 12.57 -9.13
N LEU A 123 -3.59 11.66 -8.42
CA LEU A 123 -4.52 12.01 -7.35
C LEU A 123 -3.81 12.70 -6.18
N ILE A 124 -2.60 12.26 -5.82
CA ILE A 124 -1.76 12.90 -4.80
C ILE A 124 -1.40 14.34 -5.22
N VAL A 125 -0.97 14.53 -6.46
CA VAL A 125 -0.61 15.86 -7.00
C VAL A 125 -1.84 16.78 -7.07
N LEU A 126 -2.95 16.29 -7.62
CA LEU A 126 -4.20 17.05 -7.71
C LEU A 126 -4.73 17.41 -6.32
N SER A 127 -4.71 16.46 -5.38
CA SER A 127 -5.10 16.70 -3.99
C SER A 127 -4.24 17.78 -3.33
N TYR A 128 -2.95 17.85 -3.67
CA TYR A 128 -2.04 18.88 -3.16
C TYR A 128 -2.32 20.25 -3.79
N VAL A 129 -2.49 20.33 -5.11
CA VAL A 129 -2.77 21.57 -5.85
C VAL A 129 -4.15 22.15 -5.48
N CYS A 130 -5.17 21.31 -5.38
CA CYS A 130 -6.53 21.70 -5.00
C CYS A 130 -6.70 21.94 -3.49
N ARG A 131 -5.62 21.81 -2.70
CA ARG A 131 -5.61 22.03 -1.24
C ARG A 131 -6.52 21.09 -0.43
N PHE A 132 -6.88 19.93 -1.00
CA PHE A 132 -7.65 18.87 -0.33
C PHE A 132 -6.76 17.87 0.42
N ALA A 133 -5.60 18.31 0.92
CA ALA A 133 -4.61 17.45 1.55
C ALA A 133 -5.15 16.66 2.76
N ARG A 134 -6.11 17.21 3.51
CA ARG A 134 -6.72 16.52 4.66
C ARG A 134 -7.51 15.29 4.22
N VAL A 135 -8.41 15.47 3.24
CA VAL A 135 -9.22 14.38 2.67
C VAL A 135 -8.33 13.34 2.00
N GLY A 136 -7.28 13.79 1.32
CA GLY A 136 -6.36 12.89 0.63
C GLY A 136 -5.56 11.98 1.56
N ILE A 137 -5.12 12.45 2.74
CA ILE A 137 -4.45 11.56 3.73
C ILE A 137 -5.40 10.52 4.29
N VAL A 138 -6.63 10.91 4.64
CA VAL A 138 -7.62 9.94 5.14
C VAL A 138 -7.96 8.93 4.06
N THR A 139 -8.10 9.38 2.82
CA THR A 139 -8.32 8.50 1.67
C THR A 139 -7.15 7.53 1.48
N LEU A 140 -5.90 8.02 1.52
CA LEU A 140 -4.70 7.18 1.44
C LEU A 140 -4.66 6.17 2.60
N ALA A 141 -4.89 6.60 3.85
CA ALA A 141 -4.92 5.72 5.01
C ALA A 141 -5.96 4.60 4.87
N LEU A 142 -7.21 4.95 4.52
CA LEU A 142 -8.29 3.98 4.34
C LEU A 142 -7.98 2.98 3.21
N HIS A 143 -7.33 3.44 2.13
CA HIS A 143 -6.94 2.57 1.04
C HIS A 143 -5.78 1.65 1.43
N GLU A 144 -4.73 2.18 2.05
CA GLU A 144 -3.50 1.45 2.32
C GLU A 144 -3.61 0.53 3.56
N GLY A 145 -4.50 0.85 4.50
CA GLY A 145 -4.66 0.10 5.75
C GLY A 145 -5.06 -1.36 5.55
N SER A 146 -5.94 -1.67 4.57
CA SER A 146 -6.28 -3.05 4.25
C SER A 146 -5.11 -3.82 3.63
N ASP A 147 -4.23 -3.13 2.91
CA ASP A 147 -3.22 -3.76 2.07
C ASP A 147 -2.06 -4.35 2.91
N VAL A 148 -1.91 -3.91 4.17
CA VAL A 148 -1.06 -4.55 5.19
C VAL A 148 -1.45 -6.02 5.39
N PHE A 149 -2.74 -6.32 5.53
CA PHE A 149 -3.23 -7.69 5.73
C PHE A 149 -3.05 -8.54 4.48
N LEU A 150 -3.19 -7.93 3.30
CA LEU A 150 -3.00 -8.58 2.01
C LEU A 150 -1.52 -9.00 1.79
N GLU A 151 -0.57 -8.12 2.07
CA GLU A 151 0.86 -8.47 1.95
C GLU A 151 1.28 -9.50 3.01
N THR A 152 0.72 -9.41 4.22
CA THR A 152 0.90 -10.45 5.25
C THR A 152 0.39 -11.81 4.78
N ALA A 153 -0.80 -11.87 4.17
CA ALA A 153 -1.35 -13.10 3.62
C ALA A 153 -0.48 -13.71 2.51
N LYS A 154 0.08 -12.87 1.62
CA LYS A 154 1.02 -13.30 0.58
C LYS A 154 2.30 -13.87 1.19
N MET A 155 2.88 -13.20 2.18
CA MET A 155 4.06 -13.67 2.91
C MET A 155 3.81 -15.05 3.54
N SER A 156 2.70 -15.21 4.28
CA SER A 156 2.34 -16.48 4.89
C SER A 156 2.15 -17.59 3.86
N LYS A 157 1.54 -17.29 2.71
CA LYS A 157 1.39 -18.24 1.60
C LYS A 157 2.73 -18.67 1.01
N TYR A 158 3.68 -17.75 0.84
CA TYR A 158 5.02 -18.08 0.34
C TYR A 158 5.86 -18.86 1.36
N SER A 159 5.62 -18.67 2.66
CA SER A 159 6.24 -19.45 3.74
C SER A 159 5.66 -20.84 3.92
N GLY A 160 4.57 -21.20 3.21
CA GLY A 160 3.89 -22.48 3.36
C GLY A 160 2.96 -22.56 4.59
N LEU A 161 2.68 -21.44 5.25
CA LEU A 161 1.77 -21.34 6.39
C LEU A 161 0.35 -21.05 5.90
N GLU A 162 -0.30 -22.07 5.33
CA GLU A 162 -1.62 -21.90 4.69
C GLU A 162 -2.70 -21.43 5.66
N TRP A 163 -2.68 -21.90 6.92
CA TRP A 163 -3.63 -21.47 7.94
C TRP A 163 -3.54 -19.95 8.20
N LEU A 164 -2.32 -19.43 8.30
CA LEU A 164 -2.07 -18.02 8.58
C LEU A 164 -2.40 -17.16 7.36
N ALA A 165 -2.14 -17.67 6.15
CA ALA A 165 -2.54 -17.02 4.91
C ALA A 165 -4.07 -16.87 4.81
N SER A 166 -4.83 -17.92 5.16
CA SER A 166 -6.30 -17.86 5.16
C SER A 166 -6.83 -16.89 6.20
N VAL A 167 -6.29 -16.90 7.43
CA VAL A 167 -6.69 -15.95 8.48
C VAL A 167 -6.40 -14.51 8.05
N ALA A 168 -5.18 -14.23 7.57
CA ALA A 168 -4.81 -12.90 7.10
C ALA A 168 -5.65 -12.45 5.89
N PHE A 169 -6.04 -13.37 5.00
CA PHE A 169 -6.93 -13.07 3.88
C PHE A 169 -8.36 -12.73 4.33
N VAL A 170 -8.90 -13.42 5.34
CA VAL A 170 -10.21 -13.08 5.92
C VAL A 170 -10.16 -11.71 6.59
N LEU A 171 -9.11 -11.42 7.36
CA LEU A 171 -8.91 -10.09 7.97
C LEU A 171 -8.77 -8.99 6.91
N PHE A 172 -8.08 -9.27 5.81
CA PHE A 172 -8.03 -8.40 4.65
C PHE A 172 -9.44 -8.14 4.09
N ALA A 173 -10.24 -9.18 3.83
CA ALA A 173 -11.57 -9.02 3.25
C ALA A 173 -12.51 -8.20 4.16
N LEU A 174 -12.46 -8.44 5.47
CA LEU A 174 -13.24 -7.69 6.47
C LEU A 174 -12.80 -6.22 6.52
N SER A 175 -11.50 -5.96 6.69
CA SER A 175 -10.95 -4.60 6.75
C SER A 175 -11.21 -3.83 5.45
N TRP A 176 -11.02 -4.46 4.30
CA TRP A 176 -11.31 -3.88 2.98
C TRP A 176 -12.78 -3.46 2.85
N THR A 177 -13.71 -4.32 3.27
CA THR A 177 -15.15 -4.03 3.21
C THR A 177 -15.53 -2.88 4.14
N ILE A 178 -14.98 -2.85 5.34
CA ILE A 178 -15.27 -1.79 6.32
C ILE A 178 -14.65 -0.47 5.86
N LEU A 179 -13.36 -0.46 5.51
CA LEU A 179 -12.62 0.77 5.20
C LEU A 179 -13.03 1.36 3.85
N ARG A 180 -13.08 0.54 2.78
CA ARG A 180 -13.31 1.04 1.42
C ARG A 180 -14.79 1.03 1.01
N VAL A 181 -15.60 0.07 1.46
CA VAL A 181 -17.01 -0.02 1.05
C VAL A 181 -17.94 0.69 2.02
N SER A 182 -17.58 0.79 3.30
CA SER A 182 -18.43 1.44 4.31
C SER A 182 -17.94 2.83 4.67
N LEU A 183 -16.74 2.96 5.26
CA LEU A 183 -16.25 4.24 5.77
C LEU A 183 -16.00 5.28 4.67
N PHE A 184 -15.41 4.86 3.54
CA PHE A 184 -15.17 5.77 2.43
C PHE A 184 -16.45 6.46 1.91
N PRO A 185 -17.52 5.75 1.49
CA PRO A 185 -18.73 6.43 1.01
C PRO A 185 -19.56 7.06 2.12
N PHE A 186 -19.77 6.40 3.27
CA PHE A 186 -20.68 6.92 4.29
C PHE A 186 -20.11 8.07 5.10
N TRP A 187 -18.78 8.20 5.17
CA TRP A 187 -18.11 9.23 5.96
C TRP A 187 -17.52 10.34 5.09
N ILE A 188 -16.82 10.00 4.00
CA ILE A 188 -16.20 11.02 3.13
C ILE A 188 -17.24 11.61 2.16
N ILE A 189 -18.02 10.80 1.45
CA ILE A 189 -18.97 11.33 0.45
C ILE A 189 -20.14 12.08 1.13
N ARG A 190 -20.65 11.56 2.25
CA ARG A 190 -21.70 12.26 3.03
C ARG A 190 -21.21 13.58 3.65
N SER A 191 -19.90 13.78 3.80
CA SER A 191 -19.35 15.06 4.29
C SER A 191 -19.33 16.16 3.23
N THR A 192 -19.57 15.83 1.96
CA THR A 192 -19.60 16.77 0.83
C THR A 192 -21.00 17.35 0.55
N THR A 193 -22.07 16.65 0.96
CA THR A 193 -23.48 17.09 0.89
C THR A 193 -23.94 17.74 2.18
#